data_AF-A0A9W7BC06-F1
#
_entry.id   AF-A0A9W7BC06-F1
#
_cell.length_a   1.000
_cell.length_b   1.000
_cell.length_c   1.000
_cell.angle_alpha   90.00
_cell.angle_beta   90.00
_cell.angle_gamma   90.00
#
_symmetry.space_group_name_H-M   'P 1'
#
loop_
_entity.id
_entity.type
_entity.pdbx_description
1 polymer ?
#
loop_
_entity_poly.entity_id
_entity_poly.type
_entity_poly.pdbx_seq_one_letter_code
_entity_poly.pdbx_strand_id
1 'polypeptide(L)'
;MPTTTLSADALEIAREQITKEIREDLRTGSGNWYNVFSSSSAEPSVLEQMAALRTDDNKLLGNLTAKASATLDEGEVKLERMFAEHLVQVQEMCLSVNRGGISDTDIKLLGPRLKAVSDSFMKNTQEMDLKVKNIEKTFVDKTGDMRRLFENEQRKERISFEEKIHALTEQVQEERLKGEQKLKSQKEESEKALMELQEKVDKQSRINTERMKQKEQEFEIKQNTILNALKNSAAKEEEKARATLLDMQARTARDQIARMREVSDMEHQAELAATNKFNSMVNSLKSEWAQNEEHRVRTIEERARVDVQVEIATLKAELATTKKMANDTQTKWMDVVTKQNYEHHDALELFAEKCRKTYDDKLAAMTERIAQQFGMYERQLLESDKDLTEQAMNFENKLYQMKLATNEWKEDYRRQIDTTHLEAVAALENKYTGEIDKLLQQVGGLQDLFNQTGAVTADSSRSRMDGMLSNFIKLKKALELNSNEQIALLMKLLQSSDFSPKLLQTYTKLETKLRDQLPVKKMATRREFVKYRLNVITRFGETGTTVDSATTRSELIEELKGLTPSIKKAIREYEEKWETQFLFEGKCYMDVVEEDENRDIKEINV
;
A
#
# COMPACT_ATOMS: atom_id res chain seq x y z
N MET A 1 -10.43 16.36 -4.12
CA MET A 1 -9.43 15.27 -4.04
C MET A 1 -9.35 14.62 -5.41
N PRO A 2 -8.22 14.65 -6.12
CA PRO A 2 -8.11 13.97 -7.41
C PRO A 2 -8.00 12.46 -7.14
N THR A 3 -8.98 11.69 -7.59
CA THR A 3 -8.96 10.23 -7.55
C THR A 3 -8.18 9.73 -8.76
N THR A 4 -6.94 9.31 -8.54
CA THR A 4 -6.23 8.42 -9.46
C THR A 4 -6.94 7.08 -9.47
N THR A 5 -7.80 6.86 -10.46
CA THR A 5 -8.25 5.53 -10.85
C THR A 5 -7.04 4.76 -11.35
N LEU A 6 -6.54 3.81 -10.56
CA LEU A 6 -5.56 2.84 -11.02
C LEU A 6 -6.18 2.08 -12.20
N SER A 7 -5.56 2.20 -13.37
CA SER A 7 -5.91 1.48 -14.59
C SER A 7 -5.99 -0.03 -14.28
N ALA A 8 -6.88 -0.75 -14.97
CA ALA A 8 -6.89 -2.21 -14.95
C ALA A 8 -5.49 -2.80 -15.23
N ASP A 9 -4.68 -2.10 -16.05
CA ASP A 9 -3.29 -2.47 -16.33
C ASP A 9 -2.39 -2.43 -15.07
N ALA A 10 -2.64 -1.51 -14.14
CA ALA A 10 -1.87 -1.41 -12.90
C ALA A 10 -2.19 -2.56 -11.92
N LEU A 11 -3.43 -3.05 -11.95
CA LEU A 11 -3.83 -4.25 -11.21
C LEU A 11 -3.29 -5.52 -11.84
N GLU A 12 -3.19 -5.57 -13.17
CA GLU A 12 -2.62 -6.70 -13.89
C GLU A 12 -1.09 -6.79 -13.69
N ILE A 13 -0.39 -5.65 -13.74
CA ILE A 13 1.04 -5.57 -13.40
C ILE A 13 1.28 -5.98 -11.94
N ALA A 14 0.46 -5.52 -10.98
CA ALA A 14 0.60 -5.93 -9.58
C ALA A 14 0.36 -7.44 -9.39
N ARG A 15 -0.60 -8.02 -10.12
CA ARG A 15 -0.87 -9.47 -10.11
C ARG A 15 0.30 -10.25 -10.71
N GLU A 16 0.87 -9.78 -11.81
CA GLU A 16 2.07 -10.39 -12.41
C GLU A 16 3.28 -10.31 -11.48
N GLN A 17 3.47 -9.18 -10.78
CA GLN A 17 4.55 -8.98 -9.82
C GLN A 17 4.45 -9.97 -8.64
N ILE A 18 3.27 -10.11 -8.05
CA ILE A 18 3.00 -11.06 -6.95
C ILE A 18 3.19 -12.51 -7.42
N THR A 19 2.72 -12.82 -8.63
CA THR A 19 2.89 -14.17 -9.19
C THR A 19 4.36 -14.47 -9.47
N LYS A 20 5.17 -13.45 -9.80
CA LYS A 20 6.62 -13.56 -10.02
C LYS A 20 7.36 -13.73 -8.70
N GLU A 21 7.03 -12.98 -7.65
CA GLU A 21 7.58 -13.16 -6.30
C GLU A 21 7.28 -14.55 -5.74
N ILE A 22 6.04 -15.04 -5.85
CA ILE A 22 5.69 -16.41 -5.44
C ILE A 22 6.49 -17.45 -6.23
N ARG A 23 6.77 -17.19 -7.52
CA ARG A 23 7.56 -18.10 -8.36
C ARG A 23 9.06 -18.02 -8.04
N GLU A 24 9.57 -16.86 -7.63
CA GLU A 24 10.96 -16.65 -7.18
C GLU A 24 11.20 -17.30 -5.80
N ASP A 25 10.24 -17.19 -4.86
CA ASP A 25 10.29 -17.83 -3.53
C ASP A 25 10.22 -19.36 -3.63
N LEU A 26 9.44 -19.90 -4.58
CA LEU A 26 9.43 -21.32 -4.88
C LEU A 26 10.71 -21.80 -5.60
N ARG A 27 11.49 -20.88 -6.20
CA ARG A 27 12.71 -21.20 -6.96
C ARG A 27 13.98 -21.03 -6.13
N THR A 28 13.97 -20.15 -5.12
CA THR A 28 15.12 -19.90 -4.23
C THR A 28 15.22 -20.90 -3.08
N GLY A 29 14.23 -21.78 -2.88
CA GLY A 29 14.41 -23.00 -2.10
C GLY A 29 14.96 -22.78 -0.69
N SER A 30 14.52 -21.74 0.03
CA SER A 30 14.89 -21.54 1.44
C SER A 30 14.00 -22.32 2.42
N GLY A 31 13.44 -23.44 1.97
CA GLY A 31 12.70 -24.41 2.78
C GLY A 31 13.64 -25.46 3.36
N ASN A 32 14.44 -25.07 4.35
CA ASN A 32 15.35 -25.96 5.07
C ASN A 32 14.59 -26.84 6.09
N TRP A 33 13.68 -27.70 5.61
CA TRP A 33 12.87 -28.60 6.47
C TRP A 33 13.06 -30.09 6.14
N TYR A 34 14.03 -30.46 5.30
CA TYR A 34 14.27 -31.86 4.92
C TYR A 34 15.74 -32.31 5.00
N ASN A 35 16.50 -31.79 5.97
CA ASN A 35 17.91 -32.19 6.19
C ASN A 35 18.26 -32.41 7.68
N VAL A 36 17.41 -33.13 8.42
CA VAL A 36 17.72 -33.55 9.82
C VAL A 36 17.90 -35.07 9.98
N PHE A 37 17.79 -35.86 8.91
CA PHE A 37 18.00 -37.32 9.00
C PHE A 37 18.79 -37.89 7.81
N SER A 38 20.10 -37.60 7.71
CA SER A 38 21.04 -38.46 6.97
C SER A 38 22.51 -38.03 7.12
N SER A 39 23.03 -37.93 8.34
CA SER A 39 24.48 -37.89 8.58
C SER A 39 24.87 -38.96 9.60
N SER A 40 24.69 -40.22 9.19
CA SER A 40 25.41 -41.36 9.74
C SER A 40 26.76 -41.43 9.02
N SER A 41 27.72 -40.61 9.45
CA SER A 41 29.12 -40.88 9.18
C SER A 41 29.57 -41.90 10.22
N ALA A 42 29.83 -43.11 9.76
CA ALA A 42 30.32 -44.22 10.56
C ALA A 42 31.66 -43.88 11.20
N GLU A 43 31.63 -43.43 12.46
CA GLU A 43 32.69 -43.74 13.40
C GLU A 43 32.32 -45.07 14.09
N PRO A 44 33.22 -46.06 14.16
CA PRO A 44 32.92 -47.33 14.78
C PRO A 44 32.61 -47.10 16.26
N SER A 45 31.42 -47.57 16.65
CA SER A 45 30.90 -47.49 18.02
C SER A 45 31.94 -48.00 19.02
N VAL A 46 31.99 -47.39 20.21
CA VAL A 46 32.79 -47.85 21.35
C VAL A 46 32.57 -49.35 21.64
N LEU A 47 31.40 -49.90 21.28
CA LEU A 47 31.11 -51.34 21.33
C LEU A 47 31.93 -52.19 20.33
N GLU A 48 32.23 -51.68 19.14
CA GLU A 48 33.09 -52.33 18.15
C GLU A 48 34.57 -52.27 18.55
N GLN A 49 35.01 -51.16 19.15
CA GLN A 49 36.38 -51.03 19.69
C GLN A 49 36.59 -51.93 20.93
N MET A 50 35.57 -52.08 21.77
CA MET A 50 35.61 -53.04 22.89
C MET A 50 35.52 -54.51 22.45
N ALA A 51 34.83 -54.80 21.34
CA ALA A 51 34.84 -56.15 20.75
C ALA A 51 36.22 -56.52 20.19
N ALA A 52 36.95 -55.55 19.60
CA ALA A 52 38.32 -55.75 19.12
C ALA A 52 39.33 -56.00 20.26
N LEU A 53 39.18 -55.32 21.41
CA LEU A 53 40.01 -55.56 22.61
C LEU A 53 39.78 -56.97 23.19
N ARG A 54 38.55 -57.50 23.15
CA ARG A 54 38.25 -58.89 23.59
C ARG A 54 38.90 -59.96 22.72
N THR A 55 39.09 -59.69 21.43
CA THR A 55 39.80 -60.62 20.53
C THR A 55 41.31 -60.63 20.76
N ASP A 56 41.90 -59.51 21.19
CA ASP A 56 43.34 -59.42 21.49
C ASP A 56 43.70 -59.98 22.88
N ASP A 57 42.83 -59.86 23.88
CA ASP A 57 43.06 -60.49 25.19
C ASP A 57 43.08 -62.02 25.12
N ASN A 58 42.25 -62.63 24.25
CA ASN A 58 42.28 -64.07 24.01
C ASN A 58 43.53 -64.53 23.23
N LYS A 59 44.07 -63.68 22.35
CA LYS A 59 45.38 -63.92 21.71
C LYS A 59 46.53 -63.77 22.70
N LEU A 60 46.47 -62.79 23.61
CA LEU A 60 47.48 -62.58 24.64
C LEU A 60 47.50 -63.73 25.65
N LEU A 61 46.32 -64.22 26.05
CA LEU A 61 46.18 -65.43 26.84
C LEU A 61 46.75 -66.63 26.08
N GLY A 62 46.35 -66.86 24.83
CA GLY A 62 46.87 -67.95 24.00
C GLY A 62 48.39 -67.90 23.83
N ASN A 63 48.97 -66.71 23.70
CA ASN A 63 50.43 -66.51 23.63
C ASN A 63 51.11 -66.72 24.99
N LEU A 64 50.47 -66.37 26.11
CA LEU A 64 50.98 -66.65 27.46
C LEU A 64 50.87 -68.14 27.80
N THR A 65 49.81 -68.84 27.38
CA THR A 65 49.72 -70.30 27.51
C THR A 65 50.73 -71.00 26.62
N ALA A 66 50.93 -70.54 25.38
CA ALA A 66 51.95 -71.08 24.48
C ALA A 66 53.37 -70.83 25.02
N LYS A 67 53.62 -69.67 25.64
CA LYS A 67 54.90 -69.34 26.27
C LYS A 67 55.12 -70.09 27.58
N ALA A 68 54.06 -70.33 28.35
CA ALA A 68 54.09 -71.19 29.54
C ALA A 68 54.34 -72.66 29.16
N SER A 69 53.71 -73.16 28.08
CA SER A 69 54.01 -74.46 27.48
C SER A 69 55.44 -74.54 26.97
N ALA A 70 55.96 -73.51 26.29
CA ALA A 70 57.35 -73.50 25.84
C ALA A 70 58.37 -73.48 27.00
N THR A 71 58.05 -72.81 28.12
CA THR A 71 58.89 -72.89 29.34
C THR A 71 58.72 -74.22 30.10
N LEU A 72 57.58 -74.89 29.96
CA LEU A 72 57.35 -76.25 30.44
C LEU A 72 58.16 -77.24 29.59
N ASP A 73 58.21 -77.06 28.27
CA ASP A 73 59.05 -77.84 27.34
C ASP A 73 60.55 -77.59 27.61
N GLU A 74 60.99 -76.36 27.92
CA GLU A 74 62.37 -76.11 28.36
C GLU A 74 62.67 -76.75 29.73
N GLY A 75 61.68 -76.77 30.63
CA GLY A 75 61.76 -77.46 31.91
C GLY A 75 61.81 -78.99 31.75
N GLU A 76 61.04 -79.53 30.82
CA GLU A 76 60.96 -80.94 30.44
C GLU A 76 62.25 -81.38 29.76
N VAL A 77 62.82 -80.58 28.84
CA VAL A 77 64.15 -80.81 28.25
C VAL A 77 65.26 -80.74 29.29
N LYS A 78 65.14 -79.88 30.31
CA LYS A 78 66.12 -79.82 31.41
C LYS A 78 65.97 -81.02 32.35
N LEU A 79 64.75 -81.49 32.60
CA LEU A 79 64.47 -82.70 33.36
C LEU A 79 64.91 -83.95 32.59
N GLU A 80 64.68 -84.03 31.28
CA GLU A 80 65.17 -85.08 30.39
C GLU A 80 66.70 -85.07 30.31
N ARG A 81 67.34 -83.90 30.27
CA ARG A 81 68.81 -83.78 30.35
C ARG A 81 69.33 -84.26 31.71
N MET A 82 68.69 -83.89 32.81
CA MET A 82 69.03 -84.41 34.14
C MET A 82 68.77 -85.92 34.26
N PHE A 83 67.71 -86.44 33.62
CA PHE A 83 67.41 -87.86 33.55
C PHE A 83 68.44 -88.61 32.70
N ALA A 84 68.88 -88.01 31.59
CA ALA A 84 69.94 -88.54 30.74
C ALA A 84 71.30 -88.52 31.47
N GLU A 85 71.62 -87.46 32.21
CA GLU A 85 72.83 -87.39 33.06
C GLU A 85 72.78 -88.42 34.20
N HIS A 86 71.62 -88.63 34.82
CA HIS A 86 71.42 -89.69 35.82
C HIS A 86 71.49 -91.10 35.23
N LEU A 87 70.93 -91.32 34.03
CA LEU A 87 71.03 -92.58 33.31
C LEU A 87 72.47 -92.87 32.89
N VAL A 88 73.24 -91.86 32.48
CA VAL A 88 74.68 -91.97 32.21
C VAL A 88 75.44 -92.30 33.48
N GLN A 89 75.16 -91.67 34.62
CA GLN A 89 75.76 -92.05 35.92
C GLN A 89 75.40 -93.48 36.36
N VAL A 90 74.16 -93.92 36.13
CA VAL A 90 73.72 -95.29 36.42
C VAL A 90 74.38 -96.28 35.46
N GLN A 91 74.55 -95.92 34.19
CA GLN A 91 75.22 -96.72 33.19
C GLN A 91 76.74 -96.79 33.43
N GLU A 92 77.37 -95.70 33.91
CA GLU A 92 78.76 -95.68 34.38
C GLU A 92 78.95 -96.49 35.66
N MET A 93 78.00 -96.46 36.60
CA MET A 93 77.99 -97.38 37.75
C MET A 93 77.89 -98.84 37.27
N CYS A 94 76.97 -99.17 36.36
CA CYS A 94 76.84 -100.52 35.80
C CYS A 94 78.07 -100.97 34.99
N LEU A 95 78.77 -100.05 34.32
CA LEU A 95 80.02 -100.34 33.60
C LEU A 95 81.23 -100.47 34.54
N SER A 96 81.23 -99.76 35.67
CA SER A 96 82.22 -99.95 36.75
C SER A 96 82.06 -101.31 37.45
N VAL A 97 80.82 -101.79 37.56
CA VAL A 97 80.45 -103.13 38.07
C VAL A 97 80.91 -104.25 37.11
N ASN A 98 81.06 -103.98 35.81
CA ASN A 98 81.44 -105.00 34.82
C ASN A 98 82.97 -105.11 34.60
N ARG A 99 83.80 -104.30 35.29
CA ARG A 99 85.28 -104.36 35.24
C ARG A 99 85.94 -104.89 36.52
N GLY A 100 85.18 -105.27 37.53
CA GLY A 100 85.65 -106.03 38.69
C GLY A 100 84.56 -107.00 39.10
N GLY A 101 84.85 -108.30 39.18
CA GLY A 101 83.87 -109.34 39.47
C GLY A 101 83.03 -109.01 40.70
N ILE A 102 81.76 -108.71 40.48
CA ILE A 102 80.77 -108.48 41.53
C ILE A 102 79.90 -109.73 41.66
N SER A 103 79.81 -110.25 42.88
CA SER A 103 78.99 -111.40 43.23
C SER A 103 77.50 -111.05 43.27
N ASP A 104 76.66 -112.06 43.05
CA ASP A 104 75.18 -112.04 43.05
C ASP A 104 74.50 -111.42 44.30
N THR A 105 75.27 -111.10 45.34
CA THR A 105 74.84 -110.37 46.54
C THR A 105 74.69 -108.85 46.36
N ASP A 106 75.48 -108.21 45.51
CA ASP A 106 75.45 -106.74 45.40
C ASP A 106 74.36 -106.23 44.44
N ILE A 107 73.92 -107.07 43.50
CA ILE A 107 72.73 -106.82 42.66
C ILE A 107 71.44 -106.83 43.53
N LYS A 108 71.41 -107.63 44.61
CA LYS A 108 70.27 -107.66 45.55
C LYS A 108 70.19 -106.42 46.47
N LEU A 109 71.28 -105.65 46.62
CA LEU A 109 71.32 -104.42 47.42
C LEU A 109 71.00 -103.15 46.62
N LEU A 110 71.14 -103.18 45.29
CA LEU A 110 70.85 -102.05 44.39
C LEU A 110 69.35 -101.87 44.12
N GLY A 111 68.58 -102.96 44.02
CA GLY A 111 67.13 -102.91 43.77
C GLY A 111 66.34 -102.06 44.78
N PRO A 112 66.53 -102.22 46.10
CA PRO A 112 65.84 -101.41 47.10
C PRO A 112 66.22 -99.92 47.08
N ARG A 113 67.48 -99.59 46.73
CA ARG A 113 67.97 -98.21 46.66
C ARG A 113 67.43 -97.47 45.44
N LEU A 114 67.39 -98.12 44.27
CA LEU A 114 66.74 -97.57 43.07
C LEU A 114 65.23 -97.38 43.27
N LYS A 115 64.59 -98.31 43.99
CA LYS A 115 63.18 -98.18 44.39
C LYS A 115 62.96 -96.98 45.33
N ALA A 116 63.82 -96.78 46.33
CA ALA A 116 63.71 -95.63 47.23
C ALA A 116 63.92 -94.27 46.53
N VAL A 117 64.84 -94.19 45.55
CA VAL A 117 65.04 -92.98 44.74
C VAL A 117 63.84 -92.74 43.82
N SER A 118 63.30 -93.78 43.19
CA SER A 118 62.07 -93.70 42.38
C SER A 118 60.86 -93.27 43.21
N ASP A 119 60.67 -93.86 44.39
CA ASP A 119 59.56 -93.54 45.30
C ASP A 119 59.68 -92.10 45.83
N SER A 120 60.90 -91.63 46.13
CA SER A 120 61.15 -90.23 46.51
C SER A 120 60.93 -89.25 45.36
N PHE A 121 61.29 -89.62 44.13
CA PHE A 121 61.07 -88.80 42.95
C PHE A 121 59.57 -88.68 42.66
N MET A 122 58.84 -89.80 42.66
CA MET A 122 57.38 -89.85 42.48
C MET A 122 56.63 -89.07 43.55
N LYS A 123 57.11 -89.08 44.80
CA LYS A 123 56.53 -88.28 45.89
C LYS A 123 56.73 -86.78 45.67
N ASN A 124 57.91 -86.35 45.20
CA ASN A 124 58.19 -84.95 44.89
C ASN A 124 57.41 -84.45 43.67
N THR A 125 57.23 -85.29 42.63
CA THR A 125 56.37 -84.94 41.49
C THR A 125 54.90 -84.86 41.90
N GLN A 126 54.42 -85.77 42.76
CA GLN A 126 53.06 -85.67 43.31
C GLN A 126 52.85 -84.40 44.16
N GLU A 127 53.84 -83.99 44.95
CA GLU A 127 53.76 -82.77 45.76
C GLU A 127 53.80 -81.50 44.89
N MET A 128 54.62 -81.48 43.83
CA MET A 128 54.60 -80.39 42.84
C MET A 128 53.28 -80.33 42.08
N ASP A 129 52.74 -81.47 41.64
CA ASP A 129 51.45 -81.54 40.96
C ASP A 129 50.31 -81.02 41.86
N LEU A 130 50.36 -81.31 43.16
CA LEU A 130 49.42 -80.74 44.13
C LEU A 130 49.55 -79.22 44.28
N LYS A 131 50.78 -78.69 44.28
CA LYS A 131 51.05 -77.24 44.36
C LYS A 131 50.60 -76.53 43.09
N VAL A 132 50.86 -77.10 41.91
CA VAL A 132 50.39 -76.59 40.62
C VAL A 132 48.87 -76.57 40.58
N LYS A 133 48.20 -77.67 40.96
CA LYS A 133 46.73 -77.72 41.04
C LYS A 133 46.14 -76.70 42.01
N ASN A 134 46.80 -76.44 43.15
CA ASN A 134 46.36 -75.40 44.07
C ASN A 134 46.55 -73.98 43.51
N ILE A 135 47.64 -73.72 42.78
CA ILE A 135 47.87 -72.44 42.12
C ILE A 135 46.87 -72.24 40.99
N GLU A 136 46.63 -73.25 40.16
CA GLU A 136 45.61 -73.25 39.10
C GLU A 136 44.23 -72.96 39.67
N LYS A 137 43.85 -73.67 40.74
CA LYS A 137 42.57 -73.43 41.43
C LYS A 137 42.47 -71.98 41.94
N THR A 138 43.52 -71.48 42.60
CA THR A 138 43.54 -70.10 43.11
C THR A 138 43.44 -69.09 41.98
N PHE A 139 44.10 -69.34 40.84
CA PHE A 139 44.06 -68.47 39.67
C PHE A 139 42.68 -68.48 39.01
N VAL A 140 42.05 -69.65 38.86
CA VAL A 140 40.69 -69.82 38.33
C VAL A 140 39.68 -69.12 39.24
N ASP A 141 39.80 -69.27 40.56
CA ASP A 141 38.90 -68.61 41.51
C ASP A 141 39.04 -67.08 41.41
N LYS A 142 40.27 -66.54 41.39
CA LYS A 142 40.52 -65.09 41.27
C LYS A 142 40.07 -64.51 39.94
N THR A 143 40.30 -65.22 38.83
CA THR A 143 39.81 -64.79 37.51
C THR A 143 38.28 -64.88 37.42
N GLY A 144 37.67 -65.86 38.09
CA GLY A 144 36.23 -65.94 38.27
C GLY A 144 35.66 -64.74 39.03
N ASP A 145 36.29 -64.35 40.14
CA ASP A 145 35.87 -63.20 40.94
C ASP A 145 36.05 -61.87 40.19
N MET A 146 37.18 -61.68 39.50
CA MET A 146 37.38 -60.49 38.66
C MET A 146 36.34 -60.40 37.53
N ARG A 147 35.98 -61.54 36.92
CA ARG A 147 34.91 -61.58 35.90
C ARG A 147 33.57 -61.18 36.50
N ARG A 148 33.21 -61.71 37.68
CA ARG A 148 31.95 -61.36 38.36
C ARG A 148 31.89 -59.89 38.76
N LEU A 149 33.00 -59.31 39.23
CA LEU A 149 33.07 -57.88 39.55
C LEU A 149 32.87 -57.04 38.28
N PHE A 150 33.59 -57.37 37.20
CA PHE A 150 33.45 -56.67 35.92
C PHE A 150 32.03 -56.76 35.34
N GLU A 151 31.41 -57.94 35.38
CA GLU A 151 30.02 -58.15 34.95
C GLU A 151 29.04 -57.34 35.81
N ASN A 152 29.28 -57.24 37.12
CA ASN A 152 28.46 -56.42 38.03
C ASN A 152 28.64 -54.92 37.76
N GLU A 153 29.86 -54.45 37.51
CA GLU A 153 30.13 -53.05 37.10
C GLU A 153 29.40 -52.72 35.79
N GLN A 154 29.53 -53.57 34.77
CA GLN A 154 28.83 -53.41 33.50
C GLN A 154 27.31 -53.41 33.68
N ARG A 155 26.79 -54.25 34.58
CA ARG A 155 25.37 -54.29 34.88
C ARG A 155 24.88 -53.00 35.54
N LYS A 156 25.65 -52.44 36.48
CA LYS A 156 25.35 -51.14 37.10
C LYS A 156 25.37 -50.02 36.06
N GLU A 157 26.35 -50.00 35.17
CA GLU A 157 26.43 -49.02 34.08
C GLU A 157 25.24 -49.15 33.13
N ARG A 158 24.87 -50.37 32.72
CA ARG A 158 23.68 -50.61 31.89
C ARG A 158 22.41 -50.09 32.53
N ILE A 159 22.19 -50.36 33.82
CA ILE A 159 21.02 -49.86 34.56
C ILE A 159 21.02 -48.34 34.58
N SER A 160 22.16 -47.70 34.89
CA SER A 160 22.30 -46.23 34.85
C SER A 160 22.03 -45.66 33.45
N PHE A 161 22.47 -46.33 32.38
CA PHE A 161 22.18 -45.89 31.01
C PHE A 161 20.71 -46.09 30.64
N GLU A 162 20.08 -47.18 31.06
CA GLU A 162 18.64 -47.43 30.85
C GLU A 162 17.80 -46.36 31.57
N GLU A 163 18.15 -46.00 32.80
CA GLU A 163 17.51 -44.91 33.55
C GLU A 163 17.65 -43.55 32.84
N LYS A 164 18.85 -43.24 32.32
CA LYS A 164 19.09 -42.02 31.53
C LYS A 164 18.31 -42.01 30.22
N ILE A 165 18.25 -43.14 29.52
CA ILE A 165 17.46 -43.28 28.28
C ILE A 165 15.98 -43.09 28.59
N HIS A 166 15.47 -43.65 29.69
CA HIS A 166 14.08 -43.46 30.10
C HIS A 166 13.78 -42.00 30.41
N ALA A 167 14.63 -41.34 31.20
CA ALA A 167 14.46 -39.92 31.54
C ALA A 167 14.48 -39.02 30.29
N LEU A 168 15.39 -39.28 29.34
CA LEU A 168 15.44 -38.55 28.06
C LEU A 168 14.21 -38.83 27.20
N THR A 169 13.70 -40.06 27.20
CA THR A 169 12.49 -40.42 26.44
C THR A 169 11.26 -39.69 26.98
N GLU A 170 11.14 -39.60 28.31
CA GLU A 170 10.07 -38.87 28.99
C GLU A 170 10.15 -37.36 28.71
N GLN A 171 11.35 -36.78 28.77
CA GLN A 171 11.56 -35.37 28.41
C GLN A 171 11.19 -35.08 26.94
N VAL A 172 11.54 -35.97 26.01
CA VAL A 172 11.17 -35.84 24.59
C VAL A 172 9.66 -35.95 24.40
N GLN A 173 8.96 -36.80 25.16
CA GLN A 173 7.50 -36.87 25.12
C GLN A 173 6.85 -35.59 25.65
N GLU A 174 7.37 -35.03 26.75
CA GLU A 174 6.87 -33.78 27.31
C GLU A 174 7.04 -32.59 26.34
N GLU A 175 8.21 -32.48 25.70
CA GLU A 175 8.46 -31.45 24.68
C GLU A 175 7.57 -31.64 23.44
N ARG A 176 7.28 -32.88 23.03
CA ARG A 176 6.33 -33.15 21.94
C ARG A 176 4.92 -32.69 22.31
N LEU A 177 4.44 -32.98 23.52
CA LEU A 177 3.12 -32.54 24.00
C LEU A 177 3.04 -31.01 24.07
N LYS A 178 4.08 -30.34 24.60
CA LYS A 178 4.16 -28.87 24.59
C LYS A 178 4.14 -28.31 23.17
N GLY A 179 4.87 -28.95 22.25
CA GLY A 179 4.88 -28.62 20.83
C GLY A 179 3.50 -28.75 20.17
N GLU A 180 2.80 -29.86 20.39
CA GLU A 180 1.44 -30.08 19.88
C GLU A 180 0.45 -29.05 20.44
N GLN A 181 0.53 -28.75 21.73
CA GLN A 181 -0.34 -27.78 22.38
C GLN A 181 -0.11 -26.35 21.85
N LYS A 182 1.15 -25.98 21.63
CA LYS A 182 1.51 -24.71 21.00
C LYS A 182 0.99 -24.65 19.56
N LEU A 183 1.16 -25.72 18.78
CA LEU A 183 0.69 -25.78 17.39
C LEU A 183 -0.84 -25.68 17.32
N LYS A 184 -1.55 -26.31 18.25
CA LYS A 184 -3.01 -26.21 18.37
C LYS A 184 -3.46 -24.79 18.69
N SER A 185 -2.81 -24.11 19.64
CA SER A 185 -3.12 -22.72 19.97
C SER A 185 -2.87 -21.76 18.79
N GLN A 186 -1.77 -21.94 18.05
CA GLN A 186 -1.48 -21.16 16.83
C GLN A 186 -2.49 -21.43 15.71
N LYS A 187 -2.97 -22.68 15.60
CA LYS A 187 -4.01 -23.02 14.64
C LYS A 187 -5.34 -22.34 14.99
N GLU A 188 -5.76 -22.39 16.24
CA GLU A 188 -6.99 -21.73 16.71
C GLU A 188 -6.92 -20.20 16.53
N GLU A 189 -5.76 -19.59 16.78
CA GLU A 189 -5.52 -18.16 16.57
C GLU A 189 -5.57 -17.78 15.08
N SER A 190 -4.97 -18.59 14.21
CA SER A 190 -5.02 -18.35 12.75
C SER A 190 -6.41 -18.59 12.14
N GLU A 191 -7.17 -19.58 12.63
CA GLU A 191 -8.58 -19.77 12.25
C GLU A 191 -9.46 -18.60 12.69
N LYS A 192 -9.24 -18.05 13.88
CA LYS A 192 -9.94 -16.85 14.36
C LYS A 192 -9.61 -15.63 13.50
N ALA A 193 -8.34 -15.41 13.18
CA ALA A 193 -7.91 -14.32 12.31
C ALA A 193 -8.51 -14.43 10.89
N LEU A 194 -8.62 -15.65 10.35
CA LEU A 194 -9.28 -15.91 9.07
C LEU A 194 -10.78 -15.58 9.11
N MET A 195 -11.49 -15.95 10.17
CA MET A 195 -12.90 -15.58 10.33
C MET A 195 -13.09 -14.06 10.44
N GLU A 196 -12.26 -13.36 11.21
CA GLU A 196 -12.32 -11.89 11.31
C GLU A 196 -12.02 -11.22 9.96
N LEU A 197 -11.09 -11.77 9.17
CA LEU A 197 -10.79 -11.26 7.83
C LEU A 197 -11.97 -11.48 6.88
N GLN A 198 -12.59 -12.67 6.92
CA GLN A 198 -13.78 -13.00 6.12
C GLN A 198 -14.94 -12.04 6.44
N GLU A 199 -15.20 -11.78 7.72
CA GLU A 199 -16.24 -10.84 8.14
C GLU A 199 -15.97 -9.41 7.64
N LYS A 200 -14.71 -8.96 7.69
CA LYS A 200 -14.31 -7.64 7.14
C LYS A 200 -14.52 -7.57 5.63
N VAL A 201 -14.19 -8.64 4.89
CA VAL A 201 -14.42 -8.73 3.43
C VAL A 201 -15.92 -8.66 3.12
N ASP A 202 -16.75 -9.41 3.84
CA ASP A 202 -18.20 -9.41 3.64
C ASP A 202 -18.82 -8.04 3.97
N LYS A 203 -18.37 -7.40 5.05
CA LYS A 203 -18.79 -6.04 5.42
C LYS A 203 -18.40 -5.03 4.35
N GLN A 204 -17.19 -5.13 3.79
CA GLN A 204 -16.73 -4.26 2.71
C GLN A 204 -17.52 -4.48 1.41
N SER A 205 -17.85 -5.74 1.10
CA SER A 205 -18.69 -6.11 -0.04
C SER A 205 -20.09 -5.51 0.06
N ARG A 206 -20.71 -5.57 1.25
CA ARG A 206 -21.99 -4.91 1.52
C ARG A 206 -21.92 -3.40 1.33
N ILE A 207 -20.90 -2.73 1.89
CA ILE A 207 -20.69 -1.28 1.74
C ILE A 207 -20.52 -0.89 0.26
N ASN A 208 -19.75 -1.68 -0.50
CA ASN A 208 -19.54 -1.42 -1.92
C ASN A 208 -20.84 -1.58 -2.72
N THR A 209 -21.64 -2.60 -2.40
CA THR A 209 -22.93 -2.84 -3.06
C THR A 209 -23.91 -1.69 -2.78
N GLU A 210 -23.93 -1.18 -1.54
CA GLU A 210 -24.77 -0.06 -1.13
C GLU A 210 -24.34 1.25 -1.80
N ARG A 211 -23.02 1.50 -1.92
CA ARG A 211 -22.48 2.64 -2.70
C ARG A 211 -22.82 2.56 -4.19
N MET A 212 -22.83 1.37 -4.78
CA MET A 212 -23.23 1.19 -6.17
C MET A 212 -24.70 1.53 -6.38
N LYS A 213 -25.59 1.07 -5.48
CA LYS A 213 -27.02 1.42 -5.51
C LYS A 213 -27.26 2.93 -5.36
N GLN A 214 -26.51 3.60 -4.48
CA GLN A 214 -26.60 5.06 -4.33
C GLN A 214 -26.20 5.78 -5.62
N LYS A 215 -25.10 5.36 -6.26
CA LYS A 215 -24.68 5.94 -7.55
C LYS A 215 -25.69 5.69 -8.67
N GLU A 216 -26.32 4.52 -8.68
CA GLU A 216 -27.36 4.17 -9.64
C GLU A 216 -28.59 5.07 -9.47
N GLN A 217 -29.04 5.30 -8.22
CA GLN A 217 -30.11 6.25 -7.89
C GLN A 217 -29.74 7.70 -8.27
N GLU A 218 -28.53 8.15 -7.96
CA GLU A 218 -28.05 9.49 -8.38
C GLU A 218 -28.04 9.62 -9.90
N PHE A 219 -27.67 8.56 -10.62
CA PHE A 219 -27.66 8.55 -12.06
C PHE A 219 -29.08 8.64 -12.64
N GLU A 220 -30.03 7.87 -12.10
CA GLU A 220 -31.45 7.95 -12.48
C GLU A 220 -32.04 9.34 -12.23
N ILE A 221 -31.73 9.96 -11.08
CA ILE A 221 -32.17 11.34 -10.77
C ILE A 221 -31.60 12.33 -11.79
N LYS A 222 -30.31 12.23 -12.13
CA LYS A 222 -29.68 13.09 -13.14
C LYS A 222 -30.29 12.86 -14.53
N GLN A 223 -30.53 11.62 -14.92
CA GLN A 223 -31.17 11.28 -16.18
C GLN A 223 -32.59 11.87 -16.27
N ASN A 224 -33.38 11.73 -15.21
CA ASN A 224 -34.72 12.30 -15.11
C ASN A 224 -34.69 13.84 -15.14
N THR A 225 -33.70 14.45 -14.48
CA THR A 225 -33.51 15.91 -14.50
C THR A 225 -33.20 16.40 -15.91
N ILE A 226 -32.31 15.73 -16.64
CA ILE A 226 -31.98 16.06 -18.04
C ILE A 226 -33.21 15.87 -18.94
N LEU A 227 -33.94 14.76 -18.79
CA LEU A 227 -35.16 14.51 -19.56
C LEU A 227 -36.23 15.58 -19.31
N ASN A 228 -36.41 16.00 -18.05
CA ASN A 228 -37.33 17.07 -17.71
C ASN A 228 -36.87 18.43 -18.25
N ALA A 229 -35.56 18.73 -18.21
CA ALA A 229 -35.01 19.94 -18.80
C ALA A 229 -35.22 19.98 -20.33
N LEU A 230 -35.01 18.85 -21.01
CA LEU A 230 -35.27 18.71 -22.45
C LEU A 230 -36.75 18.86 -22.78
N LYS A 231 -37.65 18.22 -22.02
CA LYS A 231 -39.10 18.40 -22.17
C LYS A 231 -39.53 19.84 -22.00
N ASN A 232 -39.00 20.54 -20.99
CA ASN A 232 -39.28 21.95 -20.74
C ASN A 232 -38.71 22.85 -21.84
N SER A 233 -37.53 22.53 -22.37
CA SER A 233 -36.95 23.26 -23.50
C SER A 233 -37.78 23.08 -24.77
N ALA A 234 -38.20 21.84 -25.07
CA ALA A 234 -39.06 21.53 -26.20
C ALA A 234 -40.42 22.23 -26.08
N ALA A 235 -41.04 22.22 -24.90
CA ALA A 235 -42.29 22.93 -24.65
C ALA A 235 -42.14 24.45 -24.84
N LYS A 236 -41.03 25.05 -24.37
CA LYS A 236 -40.74 26.47 -24.61
C LYS A 236 -40.50 26.80 -26.08
N GLU A 237 -39.90 25.89 -26.83
CA GLU A 237 -39.66 26.08 -28.27
C GLU A 237 -40.96 25.95 -29.07
N GLU A 238 -41.83 25.00 -28.70
CA GLU A 238 -43.18 24.87 -29.25
C GLU A 238 -44.04 26.11 -28.94
N GLU A 239 -43.96 26.63 -27.72
CA GLU A 239 -44.65 27.86 -27.33
C GLU A 239 -44.15 29.08 -28.12
N LYS A 240 -42.82 29.20 -28.32
CA LYS A 240 -42.24 30.24 -29.19
C LYS A 240 -42.72 30.10 -30.64
N ALA A 241 -42.74 28.89 -31.19
CA ALA A 241 -43.23 28.64 -32.55
C ALA A 241 -44.72 28.97 -32.69
N ARG A 242 -45.52 28.70 -31.65
CA ARG A 242 -46.93 29.06 -31.60
C ARG A 242 -47.13 30.57 -31.49
N ALA A 243 -46.32 31.26 -30.70
CA ALA A 243 -46.35 32.71 -30.57
C ALA A 243 -45.96 33.42 -31.87
N THR A 244 -44.95 32.94 -32.59
CA THR A 244 -44.58 33.49 -33.91
C THR A 244 -45.65 33.25 -34.96
N LEU A 245 -46.31 32.08 -34.95
CA LEU A 245 -47.47 31.80 -35.81
C LEU A 245 -48.62 32.79 -35.55
N LEU A 246 -48.95 33.02 -34.27
CA LEU A 246 -50.00 33.96 -33.87
C LEU A 246 -49.65 35.42 -34.25
N ASP A 247 -48.39 35.83 -34.11
CA ASP A 247 -47.95 37.17 -34.57
C ASP A 247 -48.04 37.29 -36.09
N MET A 248 -47.68 36.26 -36.84
CA MET A 248 -47.87 36.21 -38.29
C MET A 248 -49.35 36.34 -38.69
N GLN A 249 -50.25 35.63 -38.01
CA GLN A 249 -51.70 35.73 -38.22
C GLN A 249 -52.24 37.12 -37.88
N ALA A 250 -51.76 37.71 -36.78
CA ALA A 250 -52.14 39.07 -36.38
C ALA A 250 -51.67 40.12 -37.40
N ARG A 251 -50.46 39.97 -37.96
CA ARG A 251 -49.97 40.85 -39.04
C ARG A 251 -50.79 40.70 -40.32
N THR A 252 -51.09 39.48 -40.75
CA THR A 252 -51.93 39.25 -41.94
C THR A 252 -53.34 39.81 -41.76
N ALA A 253 -53.93 39.67 -40.57
CA ALA A 253 -55.23 40.27 -40.26
C ALA A 253 -55.18 41.81 -40.30
N ARG A 254 -54.12 42.44 -39.74
CA ARG A 254 -53.92 43.89 -39.81
C ARG A 254 -53.75 44.38 -41.25
N ASP A 255 -52.98 43.66 -42.07
CA ASP A 255 -52.79 44.00 -43.49
C ASP A 255 -54.08 43.86 -44.28
N GLN A 256 -54.92 42.85 -44.00
CA GLN A 256 -56.24 42.72 -44.59
C GLN A 256 -57.17 43.88 -44.21
N ILE A 257 -57.18 44.28 -42.93
CA ILE A 257 -57.96 45.44 -42.46
C ILE A 257 -57.47 46.73 -43.14
N ALA A 258 -56.15 46.91 -43.29
CA ALA A 258 -55.59 48.07 -43.97
C ALA A 258 -56.00 48.13 -45.45
N ARG A 259 -55.95 47.00 -46.16
CA ARG A 259 -56.43 46.92 -47.56
C ARG A 259 -57.93 47.20 -47.68
N MET A 260 -58.74 46.70 -46.75
CA MET A 260 -60.19 47.01 -46.76
C MET A 260 -60.46 48.49 -46.53
N ARG A 261 -59.68 49.16 -45.66
CA ARG A 261 -59.78 50.62 -45.45
C ARG A 261 -59.39 51.39 -46.71
N GLU A 262 -58.31 51.00 -47.38
CA GLU A 262 -57.85 51.63 -48.62
C GLU A 262 -58.89 51.50 -49.75
N VAL A 263 -59.54 50.33 -49.87
CA VAL A 263 -60.65 50.14 -50.82
C VAL A 263 -61.85 51.01 -50.46
N SER A 264 -62.24 51.07 -49.17
CA SER A 264 -63.35 51.91 -48.72
C SER A 264 -63.07 53.40 -48.93
N ASP A 265 -61.83 53.86 -48.74
CA ASP A 265 -61.42 55.24 -48.99
C ASP A 265 -61.44 55.57 -50.50
N MET A 266 -61.04 54.61 -51.36
CA MET A 266 -61.15 54.75 -52.82
C MET A 266 -62.62 54.79 -53.29
N GLU A 267 -63.49 53.97 -52.72
CA GLU A 267 -64.94 54.01 -52.99
C GLU A 267 -65.53 55.36 -52.59
N HIS A 268 -65.16 55.87 -51.40
CA HIS A 268 -65.62 57.17 -50.95
C HIS A 268 -65.11 58.33 -51.83
N GLN A 269 -63.86 58.26 -52.31
CA GLN A 269 -63.35 59.22 -53.29
C GLN A 269 -64.06 59.12 -54.64
N ALA A 270 -64.43 57.91 -55.09
CA ALA A 270 -65.20 57.72 -56.32
C ALA A 270 -66.62 58.30 -56.18
N GLU A 271 -67.27 58.12 -55.03
CA GLU A 271 -68.55 58.74 -54.70
C GLU A 271 -68.46 60.28 -54.68
N LEU A 272 -67.42 60.84 -54.07
CA LEU A 272 -67.14 62.29 -54.07
C LEU A 272 -66.89 62.82 -55.49
N ALA A 273 -66.16 62.08 -56.33
CA ALA A 273 -65.94 62.46 -57.72
C ALA A 273 -67.23 62.39 -58.55
N ALA A 274 -68.05 61.37 -58.35
CA ALA A 274 -69.33 61.21 -59.02
C ALA A 274 -70.33 62.31 -58.62
N THR A 275 -70.42 62.62 -57.34
CA THR A 275 -71.27 63.71 -56.81
C THR A 275 -70.80 65.08 -57.29
N ASN A 276 -69.49 65.34 -57.33
CA ASN A 276 -68.95 66.59 -57.88
C ASN A 276 -69.22 66.73 -59.39
N LYS A 277 -69.09 65.64 -60.15
CA LYS A 277 -69.40 65.62 -61.59
C LYS A 277 -70.89 65.81 -61.86
N PHE A 278 -71.73 65.18 -61.05
CA PHE A 278 -73.18 65.37 -61.08
C PHE A 278 -73.57 66.81 -60.78
N ASN A 279 -73.02 67.39 -59.71
CA ASN A 279 -73.26 68.79 -59.35
C ASN A 279 -72.76 69.76 -60.42
N SER A 280 -71.63 69.47 -61.07
CA SER A 280 -71.13 70.25 -62.21
C SER A 280 -72.07 70.19 -63.42
N MET A 281 -72.62 69.01 -63.75
CA MET A 281 -73.60 68.86 -64.84
C MET A 281 -74.91 69.59 -64.52
N VAL A 282 -75.39 69.49 -63.28
CA VAL A 282 -76.58 70.21 -62.81
C VAL A 282 -76.39 71.72 -62.89
N ASN A 283 -75.20 72.23 -62.55
CA ASN A 283 -74.91 73.66 -62.64
C ASN A 283 -74.75 74.15 -64.09
N SER A 284 -74.18 73.32 -64.98
CA SER A 284 -74.13 73.60 -66.43
C SER A 284 -75.54 73.66 -67.03
N LEU A 285 -76.39 72.70 -66.68
CA LEU A 285 -77.80 72.66 -67.10
C LEU A 285 -78.58 73.88 -66.59
N LYS A 286 -78.38 74.30 -65.32
CA LYS A 286 -79.00 75.51 -64.78
C LYS A 286 -78.57 76.77 -65.52
N SER A 287 -77.32 76.86 -65.95
CA SER A 287 -76.80 78.00 -66.71
C SER A 287 -77.35 78.05 -68.14
N GLU A 288 -77.45 76.92 -68.84
CA GLU A 288 -78.07 76.83 -70.17
C GLU A 288 -79.57 77.11 -70.12
N TRP A 289 -80.26 76.67 -69.06
CA TRP A 289 -81.68 76.93 -68.87
C TRP A 289 -81.95 78.41 -68.59
N ALA A 290 -81.12 79.07 -67.78
CA ALA A 290 -81.27 80.50 -67.51
C ALA A 290 -81.14 81.36 -68.79
N GLN A 291 -80.24 81.00 -69.71
CA GLN A 291 -80.09 81.69 -70.99
C GLN A 291 -81.25 81.40 -71.97
N ASN A 292 -81.80 80.18 -71.97
CA ASN A 292 -82.95 79.83 -72.83
C ASN A 292 -84.30 80.37 -72.29
N GLU A 293 -84.46 80.48 -70.98
CA GLU A 293 -85.69 80.95 -70.35
C GLU A 293 -85.86 82.47 -70.49
N GLU A 294 -84.77 83.24 -70.47
CA GLU A 294 -84.80 84.69 -70.77
C GLU A 294 -85.33 84.99 -72.19
N HIS A 295 -85.15 84.06 -73.13
CA HIS A 295 -85.61 84.19 -74.51
C HIS A 295 -87.07 83.71 -74.73
N ARG A 296 -87.55 82.77 -73.90
CA ARG A 296 -88.95 82.25 -73.92
C ARG A 296 -89.94 83.13 -73.16
N VAL A 297 -89.51 83.75 -72.07
CA VAL A 297 -90.35 84.60 -71.20
C VAL A 297 -90.88 85.83 -71.94
N ARG A 298 -90.10 86.43 -72.87
CA ARG A 298 -90.55 87.57 -73.70
C ARG A 298 -91.68 87.27 -74.68
N THR A 299 -91.95 86.00 -75.01
CA THR A 299 -92.90 85.62 -76.08
C THR A 299 -94.17 84.96 -75.54
N ILE A 300 -94.19 84.55 -74.26
CA ILE A 300 -95.31 83.82 -73.64
C ILE A 300 -95.99 84.66 -72.54
N GLU A 301 -95.36 85.74 -72.05
CA GLU A 301 -95.94 86.67 -71.06
C GLU A 301 -97.21 87.42 -71.53
N GLU A 302 -97.46 87.50 -72.84
CA GLU A 302 -98.58 88.27 -73.40
C GLU A 302 -99.89 87.46 -73.58
N ARG A 303 -99.92 86.15 -73.28
CA ARG A 303 -101.13 85.31 -73.50
C ARG A 303 -101.56 84.36 -72.37
N ALA A 304 -100.82 84.21 -71.28
CA ALA A 304 -101.14 83.20 -70.24
C ALA A 304 -101.15 83.71 -68.79
N ARG A 305 -101.31 85.03 -68.58
CA ARG A 305 -101.14 85.65 -67.25
C ARG A 305 -102.37 85.63 -66.32
N VAL A 306 -103.51 85.09 -66.73
CA VAL A 306 -104.72 85.11 -65.87
C VAL A 306 -105.23 83.71 -65.49
N ASP A 307 -105.17 82.71 -66.38
CA ASP A 307 -105.77 81.38 -66.08
C ASP A 307 -104.80 80.36 -65.44
N VAL A 308 -103.48 80.49 -65.65
CA VAL A 308 -102.48 79.53 -65.11
C VAL A 308 -102.04 79.88 -63.68
N GLN A 309 -102.29 81.12 -63.23
CA GLN A 309 -101.81 81.62 -61.93
C GLN A 309 -102.56 81.00 -60.74
N VAL A 310 -103.81 80.57 -60.94
CA VAL A 310 -104.62 79.89 -59.91
C VAL A 310 -104.25 78.41 -59.81
N GLU A 311 -104.02 77.73 -60.94
CA GLU A 311 -103.68 76.30 -60.99
C GLU A 311 -102.23 76.01 -60.53
N ILE A 312 -101.30 76.94 -60.79
CA ILE A 312 -99.94 76.89 -60.23
C ILE A 312 -99.96 77.10 -58.71
N ALA A 313 -100.86 77.93 -58.18
CA ALA A 313 -100.95 78.17 -56.75
C ALA A 313 -101.47 76.93 -56.00
N THR A 314 -102.48 76.24 -56.53
CA THR A 314 -103.00 74.98 -55.96
C THR A 314 -101.98 73.85 -56.07
N LEU A 315 -101.33 73.64 -57.23
CA LEU A 315 -100.31 72.60 -57.37
C LEU A 315 -99.04 72.88 -56.53
N LYS A 316 -98.66 74.15 -56.33
CA LYS A 316 -97.57 74.51 -55.41
C LYS A 316 -97.94 74.24 -53.95
N ALA A 317 -99.20 74.47 -53.57
CA ALA A 317 -99.68 74.14 -52.23
C ALA A 317 -99.70 72.62 -52.02
N GLU A 318 -100.18 71.85 -52.98
CA GLU A 318 -100.17 70.38 -52.94
C GLU A 318 -98.74 69.80 -52.90
N LEU A 319 -97.83 70.34 -53.71
CA LEU A 319 -96.40 69.97 -53.68
C LEU A 319 -95.74 70.33 -52.34
N ALA A 320 -96.09 71.47 -51.76
CA ALA A 320 -95.59 71.87 -50.44
C ALA A 320 -96.13 70.94 -49.34
N THR A 321 -97.39 70.54 -49.40
CA THR A 321 -97.98 69.59 -48.44
C THR A 321 -97.38 68.19 -48.58
N THR A 322 -97.18 67.69 -49.81
CA THR A 322 -96.56 66.38 -50.04
C THR A 322 -95.08 66.35 -49.64
N LYS A 323 -94.32 67.42 -49.92
CA LYS A 323 -92.94 67.57 -49.41
C LYS A 323 -92.89 67.61 -47.89
N LYS A 324 -93.83 68.32 -47.25
CA LYS A 324 -93.92 68.35 -45.78
C LYS A 324 -94.25 66.96 -45.23
N MET A 325 -95.22 66.25 -45.80
CA MET A 325 -95.55 64.89 -45.39
C MET A 325 -94.38 63.91 -45.62
N ALA A 326 -93.65 64.03 -46.72
CA ALA A 326 -92.46 63.22 -47.00
C ALA A 326 -91.34 63.51 -46.00
N ASN A 327 -91.06 64.78 -45.70
CA ASN A 327 -90.07 65.18 -44.70
C ASN A 327 -90.47 64.73 -43.29
N ASP A 328 -91.74 64.85 -42.92
CA ASP A 328 -92.25 64.40 -41.62
C ASP A 328 -92.13 62.87 -41.49
N THR A 329 -92.36 62.13 -42.59
CA THR A 329 -92.20 60.66 -42.63
C THR A 329 -90.73 60.26 -42.56
N GLN A 330 -89.86 60.95 -43.29
CA GLN A 330 -88.41 60.74 -43.25
C GLN A 330 -87.84 61.04 -41.86
N THR A 331 -88.28 62.13 -41.22
CA THR A 331 -87.86 62.49 -39.86
C THR A 331 -88.27 61.41 -38.87
N LYS A 332 -89.53 60.96 -38.91
CA LYS A 332 -90.01 59.83 -38.09
C LYS A 332 -89.22 58.55 -38.33
N TRP A 333 -88.88 58.25 -39.58
CA TRP A 333 -88.08 57.06 -39.89
C TRP A 333 -86.65 57.18 -39.38
N MET A 334 -86.01 58.35 -39.52
CA MET A 334 -84.70 58.63 -38.95
C MET A 334 -84.71 58.56 -37.42
N ASP A 335 -85.77 59.04 -36.76
CA ASP A 335 -85.93 58.92 -35.31
C ASP A 335 -86.04 57.44 -34.88
N VAL A 336 -86.76 56.61 -35.64
CA VAL A 336 -86.84 55.17 -35.37
C VAL A 336 -85.49 54.48 -35.60
N VAL A 337 -84.79 54.78 -36.69
CA VAL A 337 -83.48 54.20 -37.01
C VAL A 337 -82.43 54.62 -35.98
N THR A 338 -82.40 55.89 -35.59
CA THR A 338 -81.47 56.38 -34.56
C THR A 338 -81.76 55.74 -33.20
N LYS A 339 -83.03 55.61 -32.83
CA LYS A 339 -83.43 54.89 -31.61
C LYS A 339 -83.01 53.42 -31.65
N GLN A 340 -83.25 52.71 -32.75
CA GLN A 340 -82.84 51.30 -32.91
C GLN A 340 -81.31 51.15 -32.89
N ASN A 341 -80.57 52.05 -33.55
CA ASN A 341 -79.12 52.04 -33.51
C ASN A 341 -78.57 52.27 -32.10
N TYR A 342 -79.21 53.14 -31.32
CA TYR A 342 -78.86 53.37 -29.92
C TYR A 342 -79.14 52.12 -29.07
N GLU A 343 -80.31 51.51 -29.21
CA GLU A 343 -80.65 50.24 -28.53
C GLU A 343 -79.69 49.10 -28.90
N HIS A 344 -79.29 49.01 -30.18
CA HIS A 344 -78.29 48.03 -30.63
C HIS A 344 -76.90 48.31 -30.08
N HIS A 345 -76.49 49.58 -30.01
CA HIS A 345 -75.22 49.98 -29.41
C HIS A 345 -75.17 49.60 -27.92
N ASP A 346 -76.19 49.96 -27.14
CA ASP A 346 -76.29 49.62 -25.72
C ASP A 346 -76.29 48.09 -25.49
N ALA A 347 -77.00 47.35 -26.34
CA ALA A 347 -77.00 45.88 -26.28
C ALA A 347 -75.61 45.27 -26.59
N LEU A 348 -74.89 45.83 -27.56
CA LEU A 348 -73.52 45.41 -27.89
C LEU A 348 -72.53 45.76 -26.78
N GLU A 349 -72.69 46.91 -26.13
CA GLU A 349 -71.86 47.33 -25.00
C GLU A 349 -72.05 46.41 -23.79
N LEU A 350 -73.30 46.10 -23.43
CA LEU A 350 -73.63 45.11 -22.38
C LEU A 350 -73.09 43.71 -22.71
N PHE A 351 -73.17 43.30 -23.97
CA PHE A 351 -72.61 42.03 -24.41
C PHE A 351 -71.08 42.01 -24.30
N ALA A 352 -70.41 43.07 -24.76
CA ALA A 352 -68.96 43.22 -24.65
C ALA A 352 -68.50 43.20 -23.19
N GLU A 353 -69.22 43.88 -22.29
CA GLU A 353 -68.92 43.88 -20.87
C GLU A 353 -69.11 42.49 -20.22
N LYS A 354 -70.16 41.76 -20.61
CA LYS A 354 -70.38 40.38 -20.16
C LYS A 354 -69.28 39.43 -20.66
N CYS A 355 -68.84 39.58 -21.90
CA CYS A 355 -67.72 38.82 -22.45
C CYS A 355 -66.41 39.15 -21.75
N ARG A 356 -66.13 40.44 -21.51
CA ARG A 356 -64.96 40.90 -20.76
C ARG A 356 -64.94 40.30 -19.37
N LYS A 357 -66.03 40.42 -18.61
CA LYS A 357 -66.15 39.84 -17.27
C LYS A 357 -65.93 38.33 -17.28
N THR A 358 -66.53 37.60 -18.24
CA THR A 358 -66.35 36.15 -18.36
C THR A 358 -64.89 35.77 -18.66
N TYR A 359 -64.19 36.59 -19.45
CA TYR A 359 -62.77 36.39 -19.74
C TYR A 359 -61.91 36.67 -18.52
N ASP A 360 -62.15 37.77 -17.82
CA ASP A 360 -61.42 38.17 -16.62
C ASP A 360 -61.61 37.13 -15.49
N ASP A 361 -62.83 36.64 -15.28
CA ASP A 361 -63.12 35.59 -14.31
C ASP A 361 -62.37 34.29 -14.64
N LYS A 362 -62.31 33.90 -15.93
CA LYS A 362 -61.55 32.72 -16.38
C LYS A 362 -60.05 32.92 -16.22
N LEU A 363 -59.55 34.11 -16.54
CA LEU A 363 -58.14 34.45 -16.39
C LEU A 363 -57.73 34.40 -14.92
N ALA A 364 -58.52 35.01 -14.03
CA ALA A 364 -58.31 34.96 -12.59
C ALA A 364 -58.29 33.52 -12.06
N ALA A 365 -59.26 32.69 -12.47
CA ALA A 365 -59.30 31.28 -12.09
C ALA A 365 -58.09 30.47 -12.60
N MET A 366 -57.59 30.75 -13.81
CA MET A 366 -56.36 30.13 -14.32
C MET A 366 -55.14 30.59 -13.54
N THR A 367 -55.02 31.89 -13.26
CA THR A 367 -53.91 32.44 -12.46
C THR A 367 -53.90 31.85 -11.05
N GLU A 368 -55.06 31.71 -10.41
CA GLU A 368 -55.17 31.07 -9.09
C GLU A 368 -54.76 29.60 -9.13
N ARG A 369 -55.24 28.83 -10.13
CA ARG A 369 -54.83 27.43 -10.31
C ARG A 369 -53.32 27.29 -10.53
N ILE A 370 -52.72 28.15 -11.34
CA ILE A 370 -51.28 28.17 -11.59
C ILE A 370 -50.51 28.51 -10.29
N ALA A 371 -50.97 29.51 -9.52
CA ALA A 371 -50.38 29.85 -8.24
C ALA A 371 -50.46 28.69 -7.23
N GLN A 372 -51.58 27.98 -7.17
CA GLN A 372 -51.74 26.78 -6.33
C GLN A 372 -50.78 25.66 -6.77
N GLN A 373 -50.63 25.41 -8.07
CA GLN A 373 -49.67 24.43 -8.59
C GLN A 373 -48.23 24.79 -8.26
N PHE A 374 -47.83 26.05 -8.44
CA PHE A 374 -46.50 26.52 -8.05
C PHE A 374 -46.28 26.36 -6.53
N GLY A 375 -47.25 26.72 -5.70
CA GLY A 375 -47.15 26.54 -4.25
C GLY A 375 -47.12 25.07 -3.81
N MET A 376 -47.64 24.12 -4.61
CA MET A 376 -47.46 22.69 -4.39
C MET A 376 -46.05 22.24 -4.76
N TYR A 377 -45.53 22.66 -5.92
CA TYR A 377 -44.18 22.33 -6.35
C TYR A 377 -43.11 22.92 -5.43
N GLU A 378 -43.30 24.14 -4.95
CA GLU A 378 -42.41 24.77 -3.97
C GLU A 378 -42.36 23.96 -2.67
N ARG A 379 -43.52 23.53 -2.15
CA ARG A 379 -43.56 22.64 -0.97
C ARG A 379 -42.90 21.30 -1.20
N GLN A 380 -43.09 20.69 -2.38
CA GLN A 380 -42.42 19.44 -2.74
C GLN A 380 -40.90 19.62 -2.82
N LEU A 381 -40.44 20.75 -3.38
CA LEU A 381 -39.02 21.07 -3.46
C LEU A 381 -38.43 21.25 -2.05
N LEU A 382 -39.11 21.99 -1.18
CA LEU A 382 -38.68 22.21 0.20
C LEU A 382 -38.64 20.93 1.03
N GLU A 383 -39.61 20.02 0.87
CA GLU A 383 -39.57 18.72 1.55
C GLU A 383 -38.43 17.84 1.00
N SER A 384 -38.20 17.86 -0.33
CA SER A 384 -37.06 17.17 -0.93
C SER A 384 -35.71 17.72 -0.44
N ASP A 385 -35.59 19.04 -0.29
CA ASP A 385 -34.38 19.67 0.26
C ASP A 385 -34.17 19.27 1.73
N LYS A 386 -35.24 19.24 2.51
CA LYS A 386 -35.20 18.76 3.90
C LYS A 386 -34.73 17.31 3.98
N ASP A 387 -35.28 16.41 3.16
CA ASP A 387 -34.85 15.01 3.10
C ASP A 387 -33.37 14.88 2.69
N LEU A 388 -32.91 15.68 1.72
CA LEU A 388 -31.50 15.71 1.31
C LEU A 388 -30.59 16.22 2.43
N THR A 389 -30.99 17.24 3.17
CA THR A 389 -30.21 17.74 4.33
C THR A 389 -30.16 16.73 5.47
N GLU A 390 -31.24 16.01 5.74
CA GLU A 390 -31.27 14.94 6.75
C GLU A 390 -30.38 13.76 6.32
N GLN A 391 -30.42 13.37 5.04
CA GLN A 391 -29.50 12.38 4.49
C GLN A 391 -28.04 12.83 4.58
N ALA A 392 -27.73 14.08 4.23
CA ALA A 392 -26.38 14.64 4.35
C ALA A 392 -25.89 14.59 5.81
N MET A 393 -26.72 15.01 6.76
CA MET A 393 -26.40 14.95 8.20
C MET A 393 -26.20 13.51 8.69
N ASN A 394 -26.99 12.56 8.20
CA ASN A 394 -26.81 11.13 8.49
C ASN A 394 -25.49 10.59 7.93
N PHE A 395 -25.11 10.99 6.71
CA PHE A 395 -23.81 10.62 6.14
C PHE A 395 -22.64 11.23 6.91
N GLU A 396 -22.74 12.50 7.32
CA GLU A 396 -21.72 13.15 8.15
C GLU A 396 -21.57 12.45 9.51
N ASN A 397 -22.67 12.10 10.17
CA ASN A 397 -22.65 11.33 11.42
C ASN A 397 -22.00 9.94 11.23
N LYS A 398 -22.33 9.24 10.14
CA LYS A 398 -21.75 7.93 9.82
C LYS A 398 -20.25 8.03 9.50
N LEU A 399 -19.85 9.10 8.80
CA LEU A 399 -18.45 9.42 8.52
C LEU A 399 -17.70 9.74 9.82
N TYR A 400 -18.31 10.49 10.73
CA TYR A 400 -17.76 10.80 12.04
C TYR A 400 -17.54 9.54 12.87
N GLN A 401 -18.54 8.65 12.97
CA GLN A 401 -18.40 7.36 13.66
C GLN A 401 -17.30 6.49 13.04
N MET A 402 -17.21 6.44 11.71
CA MET A 402 -16.17 5.67 11.02
C MET A 402 -14.77 6.25 11.27
N LYS A 403 -14.62 7.58 11.34
CA LYS A 403 -13.37 8.25 11.74
C LYS A 403 -13.01 7.91 13.18
N LEU A 404 -13.99 7.92 14.09
CA LEU A 404 -13.78 7.56 15.49
C LEU A 404 -13.27 6.11 15.61
N ALA A 405 -13.95 5.15 14.98
CA ALA A 405 -13.56 3.74 14.96
C ALA A 405 -12.20 3.51 14.29
N THR A 406 -11.86 4.29 13.25
CA THR A 406 -10.53 4.22 12.61
C THR A 406 -9.44 4.74 13.54
N ASN A 407 -9.73 5.77 14.34
CA ASN A 407 -8.78 6.29 15.31
C ASN A 407 -8.61 5.32 16.50
N GLU A 408 -9.70 4.75 17.01
CA GLU A 408 -9.63 3.70 18.04
C GLU A 408 -8.80 2.51 17.57
N TRP A 409 -9.05 2.00 16.35
CA TRP A 409 -8.25 0.92 15.77
C TRP A 409 -6.76 1.29 15.63
N LYS A 410 -6.45 2.53 15.23
CA LYS A 410 -5.06 3.00 15.16
C LYS A 410 -4.40 3.07 16.53
N GLU A 411 -5.12 3.49 17.56
CA GLU A 411 -4.60 3.50 18.94
C GLU A 411 -4.38 2.07 19.45
N ASP A 412 -5.34 1.17 19.25
CA ASP A 412 -5.23 -0.23 19.66
C ASP A 412 -4.07 -0.93 18.93
N TYR A 413 -3.92 -0.68 17.63
CA TYR A 413 -2.79 -1.21 16.85
C TYR A 413 -1.45 -0.68 17.35
N ARG A 414 -1.36 0.62 17.68
CA ARG A 414 -0.15 1.19 18.31
C ARG A 414 0.14 0.56 19.67
N ARG A 415 -0.87 0.44 20.54
CA ARG A 415 -0.72 -0.23 21.85
C ARG A 415 -0.27 -1.67 21.70
N GLN A 416 -0.79 -2.39 20.71
CA GLN A 416 -0.36 -3.76 20.41
C GLN A 416 1.10 -3.82 19.96
N ILE A 417 1.51 -2.92 19.06
CA ILE A 417 2.91 -2.80 18.61
C ILE A 417 3.83 -2.43 19.78
N ASP A 418 3.45 -1.46 20.61
CA ASP A 418 4.23 -1.05 21.78
C ASP A 418 4.35 -2.21 22.77
N THR A 419 3.29 -3.00 22.95
CA THR A 419 3.29 -4.19 23.80
C THR A 419 4.22 -5.27 23.24
N THR A 420 4.16 -5.58 21.95
CA THR A 420 5.06 -6.59 21.34
C THR A 420 6.51 -6.13 21.32
N HIS A 421 6.77 -4.83 21.15
CA HIS A 421 8.11 -4.26 21.30
C HIS A 421 8.61 -4.33 22.73
N LEU A 422 7.77 -4.01 23.73
CA LEU A 422 8.11 -4.15 25.15
C LEU A 422 8.41 -5.60 25.50
N GLU A 423 7.61 -6.55 25.02
CA GLU A 423 7.86 -7.99 25.21
C GLU A 423 9.16 -8.45 24.54
N ALA A 424 9.43 -7.99 23.32
CA ALA A 424 10.67 -8.31 22.60
C ALA A 424 11.91 -7.71 23.30
N VAL A 425 11.80 -6.47 23.79
CA VAL A 425 12.84 -5.82 24.59
C VAL A 425 13.05 -6.59 25.89
N ALA A 426 12.00 -6.93 26.63
CA ALA A 426 12.11 -7.72 27.85
C ALA A 426 12.72 -9.11 27.58
N ALA A 427 12.38 -9.76 26.47
CA ALA A 427 12.98 -11.04 26.07
C ALA A 427 14.47 -10.90 25.76
N LEU A 428 14.87 -9.83 25.06
CA LEU A 428 16.27 -9.52 24.78
C LEU A 428 17.03 -9.15 26.05
N GLU A 429 16.46 -8.32 26.92
CA GLU A 429 17.01 -7.96 28.22
C GLU A 429 17.21 -9.20 29.08
N ASN A 430 16.23 -10.10 29.16
CA ASN A 430 16.38 -11.37 29.88
C ASN A 430 17.48 -12.25 29.28
N LYS A 431 17.55 -12.33 27.94
CA LYS A 431 18.61 -13.09 27.26
C LYS A 431 19.99 -12.51 27.56
N TYR A 432 20.17 -11.20 27.38
CA TYR A 432 21.44 -10.53 27.63
C TYR A 432 21.81 -10.49 29.10
N THR A 433 20.84 -10.34 30.01
CA THR A 433 21.08 -10.45 31.45
C THR A 433 21.56 -11.85 31.80
N GLY A 434 20.93 -12.89 31.24
CA GLY A 434 21.40 -14.27 31.42
C GLY A 434 22.78 -14.53 30.80
N GLU A 435 23.12 -13.91 29.66
CA GLU A 435 24.47 -13.95 29.09
C GLU A 435 25.48 -13.16 29.93
N ILE A 436 25.10 -12.00 30.46
CA ILE A 436 25.91 -11.19 31.38
C ILE A 436 26.17 -11.99 32.66
N ASP A 437 25.17 -12.67 33.23
CA ASP A 437 25.35 -13.50 34.42
C ASP A 437 26.29 -14.68 34.15
N LYS A 438 26.17 -15.31 32.98
CA LYS A 438 27.12 -16.35 32.52
C LYS A 438 28.52 -15.79 32.35
N LEU A 439 28.66 -14.63 31.71
CA LEU A 439 29.94 -13.95 31.51
C LEU A 439 30.51 -13.46 32.84
N LEU A 440 29.71 -13.01 33.79
CA LEU A 440 30.13 -12.62 35.13
C LEU A 440 30.53 -13.84 35.97
N GLN A 441 29.89 -15.00 35.78
CA GLN A 441 30.37 -16.27 36.35
C GLN A 441 31.69 -16.71 35.71
N GLN A 442 31.82 -16.62 34.39
CA GLN A 442 33.06 -16.95 33.68
C GLN A 442 34.18 -15.99 34.02
N VAL A 443 33.89 -14.68 34.06
CA VAL A 443 34.81 -13.63 34.50
C VAL A 443 35.10 -13.81 35.98
N GLY A 444 34.15 -14.14 36.84
CA GLY A 444 34.40 -14.49 38.25
C GLY A 444 35.39 -15.65 38.37
N GLY A 445 35.19 -16.74 37.62
CA GLY A 445 36.13 -17.86 37.56
C GLY A 445 37.48 -17.49 36.92
N LEU A 446 37.48 -16.64 35.90
CA LEU A 446 38.69 -16.12 35.26
C LEU A 446 39.39 -15.07 36.12
N GLN A 447 38.68 -14.36 36.99
CA GLN A 447 39.16 -13.32 37.88
C GLN A 447 39.67 -13.94 39.17
N ASP A 448 39.15 -15.10 39.58
CA ASP A 448 39.80 -16.00 40.53
C ASP A 448 41.12 -16.56 39.96
N LEU A 449 41.19 -16.84 38.64
CA LEU A 449 42.43 -17.19 37.92
C LEU A 449 43.35 -15.98 37.68
N PHE A 450 42.81 -14.79 37.47
CA PHE A 450 43.55 -13.55 37.19
C PHE A 450 44.06 -12.89 38.48
N ASN A 451 43.38 -13.09 39.61
CA ASN A 451 43.90 -12.76 40.94
C ASN A 451 45.12 -13.64 41.31
N GLN A 452 45.39 -14.72 40.56
CA GLN A 452 46.65 -15.49 40.62
C GLN A 452 47.70 -15.06 39.57
N THR A 453 47.38 -14.18 38.62
CA THR A 453 48.33 -13.74 37.57
C THR A 453 48.19 -12.25 37.28
N GLY A 454 49.13 -11.48 37.84
CA GLY A 454 49.09 -10.03 37.89
C GLY A 454 49.00 -9.30 36.53
N ALA A 455 48.19 -8.25 36.57
CA ALA A 455 48.35 -6.90 36.00
C ALA A 455 48.90 -6.72 34.55
N VAL A 456 48.17 -5.94 33.74
CA VAL A 456 48.59 -4.63 33.14
C VAL A 456 47.86 -4.31 31.80
N THR A 457 47.09 -3.21 31.85
CA THR A 457 46.72 -2.21 30.81
C THR A 457 46.05 -2.63 29.49
N ALA A 458 44.72 -2.47 29.41
CA ALA A 458 43.96 -2.36 28.15
C ALA A 458 43.14 -1.05 28.03
N ASP A 459 43.20 -0.15 29.02
CA ASP A 459 42.29 1.01 29.09
C ASP A 459 42.64 2.18 28.14
N SER A 460 43.83 2.22 27.53
CA SER A 460 44.25 3.36 26.69
C SER A 460 43.68 3.35 25.27
N SER A 461 43.27 2.21 24.71
CA SER A 461 42.85 2.10 23.30
C SER A 461 41.36 2.38 23.11
N ARG A 462 40.55 2.07 24.14
CA ARG A 462 39.09 2.26 24.12
C ARG A 462 38.70 3.74 24.19
N SER A 463 39.35 4.50 25.08
CA SER A 463 39.11 5.93 25.23
C SER A 463 39.43 6.74 23.96
N ARG A 464 40.47 6.35 23.18
CA ARG A 464 40.74 6.96 21.87
C ARG A 464 39.66 6.65 20.83
N MET A 465 39.11 5.45 20.84
CA MET A 465 38.08 5.06 19.88
C MET A 465 36.74 5.73 20.18
N ASP A 466 36.38 5.89 21.45
CA ASP A 466 35.17 6.63 21.85
C ASP A 466 35.25 8.11 21.43
N GLY A 467 36.44 8.72 21.51
CA GLY A 467 36.71 10.06 20.98
C GLY A 467 36.54 10.15 19.46
N MET A 468 37.05 9.15 18.72
CA MET A 468 36.90 9.07 17.26
C MET A 468 35.44 8.83 16.84
N LEU A 469 34.70 7.96 17.54
CA LEU A 469 33.28 7.72 17.30
C LEU A 469 32.43 8.96 17.58
N SER A 470 32.72 9.69 18.66
CA SER A 470 32.05 10.96 18.95
C SER A 470 32.28 12.00 17.85
N ASN A 471 33.52 12.15 17.37
CA ASN A 471 33.85 13.04 16.27
C ASN A 471 33.20 12.59 14.95
N PHE A 472 33.14 11.28 14.70
CA PHE A 472 32.47 10.70 13.55
C PHE A 472 30.96 11.00 13.56
N ILE A 473 30.28 10.86 14.71
CA ILE A 473 28.86 11.19 14.86
C ILE A 473 28.62 12.70 14.63
N LYS A 474 29.51 13.57 15.14
CA LYS A 474 29.44 15.01 14.90
C LYS A 474 29.62 15.35 13.42
N LEU A 475 30.61 14.74 12.75
CA LEU A 475 30.84 14.91 11.31
C LEU A 475 29.67 14.37 10.48
N LYS A 476 29.12 13.21 10.85
CA LYS A 476 27.90 12.64 10.24
C LYS A 476 26.74 13.63 10.30
N LYS A 477 26.49 14.24 11.47
CA LYS A 477 25.41 15.22 11.66
C LYS A 477 25.68 16.50 10.87
N ALA A 478 26.92 16.99 10.86
CA ALA A 478 27.31 18.19 10.11
C ALA A 478 27.26 18.00 8.59
N LEU A 479 27.48 16.78 8.12
CA LEU A 479 27.47 16.43 6.70
C LEU A 479 26.11 15.94 6.20
N GLU A 480 25.09 15.78 7.05
CA GLU A 480 23.75 15.32 6.67
C GLU A 480 23.80 14.17 5.63
N LEU A 481 24.59 13.13 5.93
CA LEU A 481 24.84 12.03 4.98
C LEU A 481 23.53 11.30 4.66
N ASN A 482 23.36 10.87 3.41
CA ASN A 482 22.18 10.10 3.00
C ASN A 482 22.15 8.74 3.74
N SER A 483 20.96 8.19 4.03
CA SER A 483 20.80 6.89 4.71
C SER A 483 21.60 5.78 4.03
N ASN A 484 21.63 5.77 2.69
CA ASN A 484 22.41 4.80 1.91
C ASN A 484 23.93 4.94 2.14
N GLU A 485 24.46 6.17 2.21
CA GLU A 485 25.88 6.42 2.51
C GLU A 485 26.21 6.04 3.95
N GLN A 486 25.30 6.31 4.88
CA GLN A 486 25.43 5.91 6.27
C GLN A 486 25.50 4.38 6.41
N ILE A 487 24.63 3.66 5.70
CA ILE A 487 24.60 2.19 5.69
C ILE A 487 25.88 1.65 5.04
N ALA A 488 26.29 2.16 3.87
CA ALA A 488 27.51 1.71 3.20
C ALA A 488 28.77 1.92 4.08
N LEU A 489 28.82 3.03 4.81
CA LEU A 489 29.91 3.33 5.73
C LEU A 489 29.86 2.43 6.97
N LEU A 490 28.68 2.23 7.57
CA LEU A 490 28.50 1.29 8.69
C LEU A 490 28.86 -0.14 8.29
N MET A 491 28.48 -0.59 7.09
CA MET A 491 28.85 -1.91 6.57
C MET A 491 30.37 -2.05 6.41
N LYS A 492 31.06 -1.01 5.91
CA LYS A 492 32.52 -1.00 5.79
C LYS A 492 33.23 -1.05 7.15
N LEU A 493 32.62 -0.46 8.19
CA LEU A 493 33.11 -0.53 9.56
C LEU A 493 32.81 -1.89 10.21
N LEU A 494 31.62 -2.44 10.00
CA LEU A 494 31.18 -3.76 10.51
C LEU A 494 31.97 -4.93 9.90
N GLN A 495 32.41 -4.80 8.64
CA GLN A 495 33.28 -5.78 7.97
C GLN A 495 34.66 -5.91 8.64
N SER A 496 35.03 -4.98 9.50
CA SER A 496 36.23 -5.03 10.33
C SER A 496 35.83 -5.35 11.78
N SER A 497 35.37 -6.58 12.03
CA SER A 497 34.72 -7.00 13.30
C SER A 497 35.61 -6.94 14.55
N ASP A 498 36.92 -7.04 14.37
CA ASP A 498 37.86 -7.11 15.48
C ASP A 498 38.54 -5.76 15.70
N PHE A 499 38.78 -5.40 16.96
CA PHE A 499 39.56 -4.23 17.37
C PHE A 499 41.01 -4.36 16.90
N SER A 500 41.21 -4.13 15.60
CA SER A 500 42.47 -4.28 14.90
C SER A 500 43.07 -2.90 14.60
N PRO A 501 44.41 -2.74 14.58
CA PRO A 501 45.06 -1.56 14.02
C PRO A 501 44.55 -1.20 12.61
N LYS A 502 44.09 -2.20 11.84
CA LYS A 502 43.45 -2.01 10.53
C LYS A 502 42.13 -1.24 10.63
N LEU A 503 41.29 -1.54 11.63
CA LEU A 503 40.03 -0.84 11.87
C LEU A 503 40.30 0.63 12.24
N LEU A 504 41.27 0.88 13.13
CA LEU A 504 41.68 2.23 13.50
C LEU A 504 42.19 3.03 12.30
N GLN A 505 42.98 2.40 11.42
CA GLN A 505 43.44 3.02 10.19
C GLN A 505 42.28 3.32 9.23
N THR A 506 41.30 2.42 9.11
CA THR A 506 40.08 2.64 8.32
C THR A 506 39.25 3.80 8.87
N TYR A 507 39.05 3.87 10.19
CA TYR A 507 38.39 5.00 10.86
C TYR A 507 39.12 6.31 10.61
N THR A 508 40.45 6.34 10.77
CA THR A 508 41.25 7.55 10.57
C THR A 508 41.18 8.03 9.12
N LYS A 509 41.24 7.10 8.16
CA LYS A 509 41.05 7.42 6.72
C LYS A 509 39.65 7.97 6.46
N LEU A 510 38.60 7.35 7.01
CA LEU A 510 37.23 7.82 6.85
C LEU A 510 36.98 9.18 7.52
N GLU A 511 37.51 9.39 8.73
CA GLU A 511 37.41 10.67 9.43
C GLU A 511 38.07 11.78 8.63
N THR A 512 39.28 11.52 8.11
CA THR A 512 40.01 12.49 7.28
C THR A 512 39.24 12.77 5.98
N LYS A 513 38.65 11.74 5.37
CA LYS A 513 37.81 11.89 4.17
C LYS A 513 36.58 12.75 4.44
N LEU A 514 35.83 12.49 5.50
CA LEU A 514 34.66 13.29 5.87
C LEU A 514 35.03 14.72 6.24
N ARG A 515 36.18 14.90 6.90
CA ARG A 515 36.71 16.23 7.24
C ARG A 515 37.03 17.04 5.98
N ASP A 516 37.63 16.41 4.97
CA ASP A 516 37.91 17.02 3.66
C ASP A 516 36.64 17.25 2.84
N GLN A 517 35.61 16.41 3.00
CA GLN A 517 34.33 16.54 2.31
C GLN A 517 33.51 17.74 2.83
N LEU A 518 33.64 18.08 4.12
CA LEU A 518 32.89 19.15 4.77
C LEU A 518 33.04 20.53 4.11
N PRO A 519 34.25 21.06 3.82
CA PRO A 519 34.39 22.34 3.13
C PRO A 519 33.76 22.29 1.73
N VAL A 520 33.92 21.20 0.98
CA VAL A 520 33.32 21.04 -0.35
C VAL A 520 31.79 21.07 -0.26
N LYS A 521 31.20 20.36 0.71
CA LYS A 521 29.76 20.38 0.96
C LYS A 521 29.26 21.78 1.36
N LYS A 522 29.98 22.50 2.23
CA LYS A 522 29.61 23.89 2.59
C LYS A 522 29.59 24.82 1.37
N MET A 523 30.56 24.67 0.47
CA MET A 523 30.58 25.43 -0.78
C MET A 523 29.40 25.05 -1.69
N ALA A 524 29.07 23.75 -1.78
CA ALA A 524 27.93 23.27 -2.58
C ALA A 524 26.61 23.80 -2.05
N THR A 525 26.38 23.70 -0.74
CA THR A 525 25.19 24.26 -0.07
C THR A 525 25.11 25.77 -0.27
N ARG A 526 26.24 26.50 -0.17
CA ARG A 526 26.26 27.94 -0.42
C ARG A 526 25.90 28.26 -1.87
N ARG A 527 26.45 27.54 -2.84
CA ARG A 527 26.13 27.71 -4.26
C ARG A 527 24.64 27.48 -4.55
N GLU A 528 24.06 26.38 -4.07
CA GLU A 528 22.63 26.11 -4.28
C GLU A 528 21.73 27.14 -3.57
N PHE A 529 22.14 27.63 -2.39
CA PHE A 529 21.43 28.72 -1.72
C PHE A 529 21.46 30.02 -2.55
N VAL A 530 22.61 30.40 -3.11
CA VAL A 530 22.71 31.58 -3.98
C VAL A 530 21.84 31.40 -5.23
N LYS A 531 21.86 30.22 -5.88
CA LYS A 531 20.97 29.91 -7.01
C LYS A 531 19.49 30.03 -6.65
N TYR A 532 19.09 29.45 -5.51
CA TYR A 532 17.73 29.55 -5.00
C TYR A 532 17.31 31.00 -4.79
N ARG A 533 18.16 31.81 -4.12
CA ARG A 533 17.91 33.24 -3.88
C ARG A 533 17.77 34.02 -5.18
N LEU A 534 18.66 33.79 -6.16
CA LEU A 534 18.55 34.40 -7.49
C LEU A 534 17.25 34.03 -8.19
N ASN A 535 16.83 32.76 -8.16
CA ASN A 535 15.57 32.31 -8.74
C ASN A 535 14.35 32.96 -8.06
N VAL A 536 14.37 33.10 -6.72
CA VAL A 536 13.31 33.82 -5.97
C VAL A 536 13.24 35.28 -6.40
N ILE A 537 14.36 35.99 -6.49
CA ILE A 537 14.41 37.39 -6.95
C ILE A 537 13.87 37.51 -8.39
N THR A 538 14.27 36.60 -9.28
CA THR A 538 13.77 36.58 -10.67
C THR A 538 12.27 36.34 -10.76
N ARG A 539 11.70 35.47 -9.91
CA ARG A 539 10.26 35.14 -9.92
C ARG A 539 9.38 36.22 -9.32
N PHE A 540 9.81 36.87 -8.24
CA PHE A 540 8.98 37.78 -7.47
C PHE A 540 9.33 39.27 -7.66
N GLY A 541 10.38 39.56 -8.44
CA GLY A 541 10.90 40.91 -8.62
C GLY A 541 11.65 41.40 -7.38
N GLU A 542 12.43 42.49 -7.54
CA GLU A 542 13.19 43.12 -6.44
C GLU A 542 12.31 43.88 -5.43
N THR A 543 10.98 43.78 -5.54
CA THR A 543 9.99 44.59 -4.80
C THR A 543 9.63 44.06 -3.42
N GLY A 544 10.26 42.99 -2.94
CA GLY A 544 10.04 42.44 -1.61
C GLY A 544 10.76 43.23 -0.51
N THR A 545 10.03 44.11 0.19
CA THR A 545 10.47 44.93 1.33
C THR A 545 10.81 44.14 2.61
N THR A 546 11.43 42.96 2.53
CA THR A 546 11.91 42.22 3.71
C THR A 546 13.32 42.66 4.13
N VAL A 547 13.32 43.85 4.72
CA VAL A 547 14.25 44.60 5.62
C VAL A 547 15.70 44.15 5.91
N ASP A 548 16.19 42.91 5.81
CA ASP A 548 17.49 42.57 6.47
C ASP A 548 18.63 41.98 5.62
N SER A 549 18.56 41.99 4.28
CA SER A 549 19.76 41.69 3.48
C SER A 549 19.71 42.36 2.11
N ALA A 550 20.23 43.57 2.01
CA ALA A 550 20.43 44.29 0.75
C ALA A 550 21.58 43.70 -0.07
N THR A 551 21.66 42.37 -0.20
CA THR A 551 22.57 41.75 -1.16
C THR A 551 21.94 41.94 -2.53
N THR A 552 22.49 42.85 -3.32
CA THR A 552 21.92 43.16 -4.63
C THR A 552 21.97 41.92 -5.53
N ARG A 553 21.03 41.81 -6.48
CA ARG A 553 21.05 40.72 -7.47
C ARG A 553 22.42 40.60 -8.16
N SER A 554 23.09 41.73 -8.37
CA SER A 554 24.44 41.80 -8.94
C SER A 554 25.48 41.11 -8.06
N GLU A 555 25.49 41.37 -6.75
CA GLU A 555 26.41 40.73 -5.79
C GLU A 555 26.23 39.21 -5.75
N LEU A 556 24.98 38.72 -5.79
CA LEU A 556 24.71 37.28 -5.82
C LEU A 556 25.16 36.61 -7.13
N ILE A 557 25.09 37.32 -8.27
CA ILE A 557 25.62 36.83 -9.55
C ILE A 557 27.15 36.78 -9.51
N GLU A 558 27.81 37.81 -8.98
CA GLU A 558 29.26 37.82 -8.82
C GLU A 558 29.74 36.72 -7.87
N GLU A 559 29.03 36.53 -6.75
CA GLU A 559 29.30 35.44 -5.81
C GLU A 559 29.14 34.08 -6.49
N LEU A 560 28.07 33.86 -7.26
CA LEU A 560 27.86 32.62 -8.00
C LEU A 560 28.97 32.36 -9.03
N LYS A 561 29.39 33.41 -9.75
CA LYS A 561 30.50 33.36 -10.71
C LYS A 561 31.84 33.05 -10.05
N GLY A 562 32.08 33.52 -8.83
CA GLY A 562 33.28 33.19 -8.05
C GLY A 562 33.24 31.79 -7.43
N LEU A 563 32.07 31.37 -6.92
CA LEU A 563 31.89 30.07 -6.27
C LEU A 563 32.02 28.91 -7.27
N THR A 564 31.50 29.06 -8.49
CA THR A 564 31.48 27.99 -9.52
C THR A 564 32.88 27.44 -9.91
N PRO A 565 33.88 28.25 -10.27
CA PRO A 565 35.23 27.73 -10.54
C PRO A 565 35.92 27.25 -9.26
N SER A 566 35.69 27.92 -8.12
CA SER A 566 36.28 27.52 -6.85
C SER A 566 35.79 26.15 -6.39
N ILE A 567 34.49 25.86 -6.57
CA ILE A 567 33.92 24.57 -6.18
C ILE A 567 34.33 23.46 -7.14
N LYS A 568 34.40 23.72 -8.45
CA LYS A 568 34.95 22.75 -9.42
C LYS A 568 36.37 22.34 -9.06
N LYS A 569 37.21 23.31 -8.70
CA LYS A 569 38.57 23.04 -8.24
C LYS A 569 38.58 22.19 -6.97
N ALA A 570 37.78 22.56 -5.96
CA ALA A 570 37.70 21.84 -4.70
C ALA A 570 37.15 20.40 -4.87
N ILE A 571 36.18 20.20 -5.77
CA ILE A 571 35.66 18.88 -6.13
C ILE A 571 36.76 18.05 -6.79
N ARG A 572 37.48 18.57 -7.79
CA ARG A 572 38.58 17.84 -8.46
C ARG A 572 39.68 17.45 -7.48
N GLU A 573 40.11 18.37 -6.62
CA GLU A 573 41.12 18.08 -5.59
C GLU A 573 40.65 16.99 -4.62
N TYR A 574 39.37 17.00 -4.25
CA TYR A 574 38.77 15.97 -3.40
C TYR A 574 38.68 14.61 -4.11
N GLU A 575 38.20 14.59 -5.35
CA GLU A 575 38.02 13.37 -6.14
C GLU A 575 39.37 12.72 -6.51
N GLU A 576 40.38 13.53 -6.83
CA GLU A 576 41.76 13.09 -7.05
C GLU A 576 42.38 12.51 -5.78
N LYS A 577 42.20 13.18 -4.63
CA LYS A 577 42.77 12.73 -3.34
C LYS A 577 42.14 11.44 -2.83
N TRP A 578 40.84 11.24 -3.05
CA TRP A 578 40.07 10.14 -2.45
C TRP A 578 39.63 9.06 -3.44
N GLU A 579 39.92 9.23 -4.73
CA GLU A 579 39.53 8.32 -5.82
C GLU A 579 38.02 7.99 -5.80
N THR A 580 37.20 8.95 -5.38
CA THR A 580 35.74 8.78 -5.30
C THR A 580 35.03 10.04 -5.70
N GLN A 581 33.99 9.90 -6.53
CA GLN A 581 33.12 11.00 -6.94
C GLN A 581 32.49 11.71 -5.74
N PHE A 582 32.40 13.03 -5.82
CA PHE A 582 31.74 13.85 -4.80
C PHE A 582 30.23 13.87 -5.04
N LEU A 583 29.48 13.28 -4.12
CA LEU A 583 28.02 13.25 -4.14
C LEU A 583 27.44 14.37 -3.27
N PHE A 584 26.52 15.15 -3.83
CA PHE A 584 25.71 16.12 -3.10
C PHE A 584 24.24 15.74 -3.28
N GLU A 585 23.54 15.49 -2.17
CA GLU A 585 22.14 15.01 -2.17
C GLU A 585 21.91 13.78 -3.06
N GLY A 586 22.93 12.90 -3.14
CA GLY A 586 22.87 11.65 -3.91
C GLY A 586 23.18 11.77 -5.40
N LYS A 587 23.59 12.95 -5.90
CA LYS A 587 23.98 13.17 -7.30
C LYS A 587 25.46 13.52 -7.42
N CYS A 588 26.10 13.13 -8.52
CA CYS A 588 27.45 13.59 -8.87
C CYS A 588 27.40 15.10 -9.07
N TYR A 589 27.96 15.85 -8.12
CA TYR A 589 27.76 17.30 -8.11
C TYR A 589 28.62 18.00 -9.17
N MET A 590 29.73 17.39 -9.61
CA MET A 590 30.51 17.89 -10.73
C MET A 590 29.65 18.01 -11.99
N ASP A 591 28.88 16.97 -12.31
CA ASP A 591 27.97 16.94 -13.46
C ASP A 591 26.90 18.05 -13.35
N VAL A 592 26.34 18.24 -12.15
CA VAL A 592 25.34 19.29 -11.88
C VAL A 592 25.93 20.69 -12.14
N VAL A 593 27.17 20.94 -11.69
CA VAL A 593 27.82 22.24 -11.89
C VAL A 593 28.15 22.47 -13.37
N GLU A 594 28.54 21.44 -14.11
CA GLU A 594 28.78 21.52 -15.57
C GLU A 594 27.49 21.72 -16.37
N GLU A 595 26.40 21.05 -15.99
CA GLU A 595 25.07 21.25 -16.58
C GLU A 595 24.57 22.69 -16.38
N ASP A 596 24.72 23.24 -15.17
CA ASP A 596 24.30 24.60 -14.86
C ASP A 596 25.08 25.64 -15.67
N GLU A 597 26.40 25.48 -15.80
CA GLU A 597 27.23 26.39 -16.61
C GLU A 597 26.80 26.36 -18.08
N ASN A 598 26.44 25.19 -18.60
CA ASN A 598 25.91 25.04 -19.95
C ASN A 598 24.51 25.67 -20.13
N ARG A 599 23.70 25.77 -19.06
CA ARG A 599 22.39 26.45 -19.09
C ARG A 599 22.53 27.97 -19.03
N ASP A 600 23.40 28.48 -18.15
CA ASP A 600 23.65 29.92 -18.02
C ASP A 600 24.20 30.52 -19.32
N ILE A 601 25.02 29.76 -20.08
CA ILE A 601 25.51 30.17 -21.41
C ILE A 601 24.38 30.32 -22.45
N LYS A 602 23.27 29.58 -22.29
CA LYS A 602 22.12 29.65 -23.21
C LYS A 602 21.15 30.77 -22.86
N GLU A 603 20.91 31.03 -21.57
CA GLU A 603 20.01 32.10 -21.13
C GLU A 603 20.64 33.51 -21.22
N ILE A 604 21.96 33.62 -21.41
CA ILE A 604 22.67 34.91 -21.63
C ILE A 604 22.77 35.29 -23.12
N ASN A 605 22.57 34.34 -24.05
CA ASN A 605 22.65 34.57 -25.50
C ASN A 605 21.29 34.75 -26.19
N VAL A 606 20.23 34.97 -25.41
CA VAL A 606 18.88 35.35 -25.85
C VAL A 606 18.54 36.68 -25.19
#